data_AF-A0A952NU05-F1
#
_entry.id   AF-A0A952NU05-F1
#
_cell.length_a   1.000
_cell.length_b   1.000
_cell.length_c   1.000
_cell.angle_alpha   90.00
_cell.angle_beta   90.00
_cell.angle_gamma   90.00
#
_symmetry.space_group_name_H-M   'P 1'
#
loop_
_entity.id
_entity.type
_entity.pdbx_description
1 polymer ?
#
loop_
_entity_poly.entity_id
_entity_poly.type
_entity_poly.pdbx_seq_one_letter_code
_entity_poly.pdbx_strand_id
1 'polypeptide(L)' 'MVTPVQTKQPARMAGFPVVGNLPQFARNPIGFLTRLQSELGDVAAFSLLGSHLGKGQLRIFTA' A
#
# COMPACT_ATOMS: atom_id res chain seq x y z
N MET A 1 -6.04 -0.60 -33.03
CA MET A 1 -5.04 0.22 -32.31
C MET A 1 -5.33 0.03 -30.84
N VAL A 2 -4.45 -0.60 -30.07
CA VAL A 2 -4.60 -0.77 -28.62
C VAL A 2 -3.87 0.38 -27.94
N THR A 3 -4.60 1.23 -27.22
CA THR A 3 -4.01 2.32 -26.44
C THR A 3 -3.23 1.68 -25.29
N PRO A 4 -1.91 1.94 -25.13
CA PRO A 4 -1.20 1.45 -23.96
C PRO A 4 -1.81 2.09 -22.72
N VAL A 5 -2.40 1.27 -21.85
CA VAL A 5 -2.84 1.72 -20.53
C VAL A 5 -1.59 2.08 -19.75
N GLN A 6 -1.28 3.37 -19.66
CA GLN A 6 -0.19 3.85 -18.83
C GLN A 6 -0.62 3.70 -17.38
N THR A 7 -0.19 2.62 -16.74
CA THR A 7 -0.50 2.31 -15.34
C THR A 7 0.19 3.34 -14.44
N LYS A 8 -0.53 4.42 -14.12
CA LYS A 8 -0.12 5.36 -13.08
C LYS A 8 -0.02 4.58 -11.78
N GLN A 9 1.15 4.59 -11.13
CA GLN A 9 1.28 3.94 -9.83
C GLN A 9 0.37 4.64 -8.82
N PRO A 10 -0.41 3.89 -8.02
CA PRO A 10 -1.24 4.48 -6.98
C PRO A 10 -0.36 5.14 -5.91
N ALA A 11 -0.91 6.17 -5.27
CA ALA A 11 -0.23 6.86 -4.17
C ALA A 11 0.05 5.86 -3.04
N ARG A 12 1.23 5.96 -2.41
CA ARG A 12 1.72 4.97 -1.45
C ARG A 12 1.91 5.57 -0.07
N MET A 13 1.39 4.89 0.96
CA MET A 13 1.65 5.22 2.35
C MET A 13 3.07 4.78 2.75
N ALA A 14 3.82 5.70 3.36
CA ALA A 14 5.14 5.39 3.91
C ALA A 14 5.00 4.41 5.08
N GLY A 15 5.77 3.32 5.05
CA GLY A 15 5.84 2.33 6.11
C GLY A 15 7.28 2.15 6.60
N PHE A 16 7.45 1.46 7.72
CA PHE A 16 8.76 1.15 8.26
C PHE A 16 9.58 0.26 7.29
N PRO A 17 10.92 0.40 7.24
CA PRO A 17 11.76 -0.34 6.29
C PRO A 17 11.66 -1.87 6.36
N VAL A 18 11.37 -2.42 7.55
CA VAL A 18 11.35 -3.88 7.83
C VAL A 18 9.93 -4.41 8.03
N VAL A 19 9.07 -3.66 8.73
CA VAL A 19 7.71 -4.11 9.09
C VAL A 19 6.60 -3.42 8.31
N GLY A 20 6.94 -2.51 7.38
CA GLY A 20 5.95 -1.77 6.61
C GLY A 20 4.96 -1.03 7.51
N ASN A 21 3.67 -1.23 7.24
CA ASN A 21 2.54 -0.65 7.95
C ASN A 21 1.85 -1.65 8.90
N LEU A 22 2.44 -2.84 9.10
CA LEU A 22 1.82 -3.89 9.89
C LEU A 22 1.54 -3.51 11.34
N PRO A 23 2.39 -2.74 12.05
CA PRO A 23 2.05 -2.28 13.40
C PRO A 23 0.80 -1.40 13.43
N GLN A 24 0.66 -0.45 12.49
CA GLN A 24 -0.53 0.40 12.44
C GLN A 24 -1.77 -0.38 12.04
N PHE A 25 -1.64 -1.27 11.05
CA PHE A 25 -2.72 -2.13 10.58
C PHE A 25 -3.20 -3.12 11.65
N ALA A 26 -2.28 -3.80 12.35
CA ALA A 26 -2.62 -4.78 13.39
C ALA A 26 -3.31 -4.14 14.60
N ARG A 27 -3.00 -2.89 14.91
CA ARG A 27 -3.61 -2.16 16.03
C ARG A 27 -5.06 -1.77 15.75
N ASN A 28 -5.36 -1.33 14.53
CA ASN A 28 -6.70 -0.92 14.13
C ASN A 28 -6.85 -1.04 12.60
N PRO A 29 -7.25 -2.19 12.06
CA PRO A 29 -7.25 -2.44 10.62
C PRO A 29 -8.27 -1.56 9.90
N ILE A 30 -9.46 -1.37 10.47
CA ILE A 30 -10.51 -0.53 9.86
C ILE A 30 -10.08 0.93 9.87
N GLY A 31 -9.61 1.44 11.02
CA GLY A 31 -9.12 2.82 11.11
C GLY A 31 -7.92 3.09 10.20
N PHE A 32 -7.04 2.11 10.01
CA PHE A 32 -5.93 2.20 9.05
C PHE A 32 -6.45 2.35 7.61
N LEU A 33 -7.41 1.52 7.19
CA LEU A 33 -7.97 1.58 5.84
C LEU A 33 -8.77 2.87 5.61
N THR A 34 -9.58 3.30 6.57
CA THR A 34 -10.31 4.58 6.49
C THR A 34 -9.36 5.76 6.37
N ARG A 35 -8.25 5.75 7.13
CA ARG A 35 -7.21 6.77 7.01
C ARG A 35 -6.52 6.73 5.66
N LEU A 36 -6.19 5.54 5.17
CA LEU A 36 -5.55 5.34 3.87
C LEU A 36 -6.42 5.93 2.75
N GLN A 37 -7.72 5.64 2.77
CA GLN A 37 -8.69 6.19 1.82
C GLN A 37 -8.81 7.72 1.95
N SER A 38 -8.90 8.23 3.18
CA SER A 38 -9.03 9.67 3.42
C SER A 38 -7.80 10.47 3.00
N GLU A 39 -6.59 9.92 3.10
CA GLU A 39 -5.34 10.63 2.79
C GLU A 39 -4.89 10.44 1.33
N LEU A 40 -5.10 9.26 0.74
CA LEU A 40 -4.54 8.89 -0.56
C LEU A 40 -5.61 8.68 -1.65
N GLY A 41 -6.89 8.77 -1.30
CA GLY A 41 -8.02 8.57 -2.19
C GLY A 41 -8.42 7.10 -2.31
N ASP A 42 -9.31 6.82 -3.26
CA ASP A 42 -9.95 5.49 -3.41
C ASP A 42 -8.98 4.38 -3.81
N VAL A 43 -7.85 4.71 -4.45
CA VAL A 43 -6.83 3.74 -4.85
C VAL A 43 -5.48 4.11 -4.24
N ALA A 44 -5.05 3.30 -3.27
CA ALA A 44 -3.82 3.51 -2.54
C ALA A 44 -3.01 2.22 -2.37
N ALA A 45 -1.69 2.35 -2.28
CA ALA A 45 -0.78 1.26 -2.00
C ALA A 45 -0.21 1.35 -0.59
N PHE A 46 -0.05 0.21 0.07
CA PHE A 46 0.69 0.09 1.32
C PHE A 46 1.46 -1.25 1.35
N SER A 47 2.29 -1.44 2.37
CA SER A 47 3.05 -2.67 2.61
C SER A 47 2.74 -3.15 4.01
N LEU A 48 2.49 -4.44 4.22
CA LEU A 48 2.46 -5.06 5.55
C LEU A 48 3.80 -5.70 5.93
N LEU A 49 4.73 -5.78 4.98
CA LEU A 49 6.09 -6.22 5.23
C LEU A 49 7.04 -5.23 4.55
N GLY A 50 8.14 -4.92 5.23
CA GLY A 50 9.11 -3.97 4.73
C GLY A 50 10.02 -4.58 3.66
N SER A 51 10.49 -3.71 2.77
CA SER A 51 11.25 -4.09 1.58
C SER A 51 12.67 -4.59 1.86
N HIS A 52 13.16 -4.48 3.11
CA HIS A 52 14.52 -4.90 3.49
C HIS A 52 14.65 -6.42 3.72
N LEU A 53 13.53 -7.13 3.89
CA LEU A 53 13.49 -8.60 3.88
C LEU A 53 13.32 -9.08 2.43
N GLY A 54 14.44 -9.20 1.70
CA GLY A 54 14.61 -10.00 0.47
C GLY A 54 13.51 -9.96 -0.59
N LYS A 55 13.76 -9.26 -1.71
CA LYS A 55 13.19 -9.45 -3.08
C LYS A 55 11.77 -10.07 -3.21
N GLY A 56 10.84 -9.72 -2.34
CA GLY A 56 9.46 -10.20 -2.35
C GLY A 56 8.53 -9.03 -2.07
N GLN A 57 8.41 -8.11 -3.03
CA GLN A 57 7.44 -7.02 -2.92
C GLN A 57 6.03 -7.61 -3.06
N LEU A 58 5.38 -7.93 -1.95
CA LEU A 58 3.96 -8.27 -1.95
C LEU A 58 3.17 -6.98 -2.27
N ARG A 59 2.76 -6.86 -3.53
CA ARG A 59 1.93 -5.75 -4.02
C ARG A 59 0.47 -6.17 -3.86
N ILE A 60 -0.13 -5.83 -2.73
CA ILE A 60 -1.58 -5.96 -2.59
C ILE A 60 -2.18 -4.74 -3.27
N PHE A 61 -2.82 -4.97 -4.41
CA PHE A 61 -3.67 -4.00 -5.09
C PHE A 61 -5.08 -4.20 -4.54
N THR A 62 -5.61 -3.21 -3.83
CA THR A 62 -7.04 -3.22 -3.51
C THR A 62 -7.76 -2.73 -4.76
N ALA A 63 -8.73 -3.52 -5.23
CA ALA A 63 -9.53 -3.25 -6.42
C ALA A 63 -10.50 -2.08 -6.21
#